data_AF-A0A0F9HBW0-F1
#
_entry.id   AF-A0A0F9HBW0-F1
#
_cell.length_a   1.000
_cell.length_b   1.000
_cell.length_c   1.000
_cell.angle_alpha   90.00
_cell.angle_beta   90.00
_cell.angle_gamma   90.00
#
_symmetry.space_group_name_H-M   'P 1'
#
loop_
_entity.id
_entity.type
_entity.pdbx_description
1 polymer ?
#
loop_
_entity_poly.entity_id
_entity_poly.type
_entity_poly.pdbx_seq_one_letter_code
_entity_poly.pdbx_strand_id
1 'polypeptide(L)'
;MGEDFSRLKKYFDHYRLINHNYRLRKSLILHPNIDFNYFKRIDTKQKAYWLGWLYAEGHLSRRFLKIEIGAKDGILIKKFANDLGLNPRKVHFYRRYNEKSHTFSLVLFIKIYNNEFRNFLIKLGFPIGKKSGIIRFPDFTDPHHGSASLTKELEMAFILGFFDGDGSHTPSKGNPNTPVIYSKSKAFLQDIVQKSDLPPYIIPKPKYEKKGKTYYLGIGAKFFMSLLDNFSSSLPRKRAFYLRFYNKFLFTKVKLQQIVEKNPPITTKEIANLHFNLTGVKTSIRTVTDKLNKWDIKRESKDQYFWKKTVELRTKGWSLRRIYEKEFKLKNWGTYSKVFFKRVFKNDLSLLGKKNDIHKNIEKTYKKIL
;
A
#
# COMPACT_ATOMS: atom_id res chain seq x y z
N MET A 1 -20.49 -0.36 -20.66
CA MET A 1 -19.40 -1.24 -21.19
C MET A 1 -19.05 -0.98 -22.66
N GLY A 2 -19.82 -0.20 -23.44
CA GLY A 2 -19.55 0.05 -24.87
C GLY A 2 -18.47 1.08 -25.19
N GLU A 3 -18.29 2.12 -24.37
CA GLU A 3 -17.35 3.22 -24.69
C GLU A 3 -15.87 2.83 -24.51
N ASP A 4 -15.50 2.16 -23.41
CA ASP A 4 -14.13 1.66 -23.19
C ASP A 4 -13.74 0.60 -24.24
N PHE A 5 -14.71 -0.21 -24.68
CA PHE A 5 -14.53 -1.19 -25.76
C PHE A 5 -14.24 -0.53 -27.10
N SER A 6 -14.98 0.54 -27.43
CA SER A 6 -14.76 1.35 -28.62
C SER A 6 -13.36 1.96 -28.62
N ARG A 7 -12.91 2.49 -27.47
CA ARG A 7 -11.56 3.08 -27.34
C ARG A 7 -10.44 2.05 -27.51
N LEU A 8 -10.53 0.88 -26.88
CA LEU A 8 -9.48 -0.13 -26.97
C LEU A 8 -9.39 -0.74 -28.38
N LYS A 9 -10.54 -1.02 -28.99
CA LYS A 9 -10.63 -1.52 -30.37
C LYS A 9 -10.09 -0.49 -31.36
N LYS A 10 -10.53 0.78 -31.25
CA LYS A 10 -10.00 1.91 -32.05
C LYS A 10 -8.49 2.05 -31.90
N TYR A 11 -7.95 1.90 -30.68
CA TYR A 11 -6.51 1.93 -30.45
C TYR A 11 -5.78 0.82 -31.24
N PHE A 12 -6.22 -0.44 -31.14
CA PHE A 12 -5.58 -1.54 -31.87
C PHE A 12 -5.77 -1.42 -33.39
N ASP A 13 -6.92 -0.93 -33.85
CA ASP A 13 -7.20 -0.74 -35.27
C ASP A 13 -6.37 0.43 -35.85
N HIS A 14 -6.27 1.55 -35.14
CA HIS A 14 -5.40 2.67 -35.52
C HIS A 14 -3.91 2.28 -35.52
N TYR A 15 -3.47 1.54 -34.51
CA TYR A 15 -2.10 1.02 -34.44
C TYR A 15 -1.81 0.00 -35.57
N ARG A 16 -2.81 -0.79 -35.97
CA ARG A 16 -2.71 -1.68 -37.14
C ARG A 16 -2.57 -0.89 -38.44
N LEU A 17 -3.32 0.21 -38.59
CA LEU A 17 -3.31 1.08 -39.77
C LEU A 17 -1.95 1.77 -39.97
N ILE A 18 -1.40 2.39 -38.91
CA ILE A 18 -0.12 3.11 -38.97
C ILE A 18 1.05 2.20 -39.39
N ASN A 19 1.01 0.93 -39.00
CA ASN A 19 2.15 0.03 -39.18
C ASN A 19 2.02 -0.88 -40.42
N HIS A 20 1.04 -0.67 -41.32
CA HIS A 20 0.49 -1.66 -42.29
C HIS A 20 1.51 -2.33 -43.24
N ASN A 21 2.72 -1.79 -43.40
CA ASN A 21 3.72 -2.27 -44.37
C ASN A 21 4.52 -3.53 -43.97
N TYR A 22 4.27 -4.15 -42.81
CA TYR A 22 5.03 -5.32 -42.33
C TYR A 22 4.31 -6.67 -42.54
N ARG A 23 3.50 -6.81 -43.61
CA ARG A 23 2.78 -8.05 -43.95
C ARG A 23 3.62 -9.09 -44.70
N LEU A 24 4.89 -8.82 -44.97
CA LEU A 24 5.82 -9.76 -45.58
C LEU A 24 6.78 -10.33 -44.52
N ARG A 25 6.37 -11.43 -43.88
CA ARG A 25 7.20 -12.56 -43.39
C ARG A 25 6.41 -13.34 -42.33
N LYS A 26 5.64 -14.29 -42.86
CA LYS A 26 5.05 -15.41 -42.12
C LYS A 26 6.21 -16.28 -41.61
N SER A 27 6.09 -16.76 -40.38
CA SER A 27 7.04 -17.63 -39.64
C SER A 27 8.30 -16.95 -39.09
N LEU A 28 8.57 -17.18 -37.79
CA LEU A 28 9.88 -17.14 -37.15
C LEU A 28 10.66 -15.82 -36.95
N ILE A 29 10.18 -14.64 -37.33
CA ILE A 29 10.88 -13.41 -36.90
C ILE A 29 10.49 -13.10 -35.45
N LEU A 30 11.34 -13.57 -34.51
CA LEU A 30 11.53 -12.96 -33.20
C LEU A 30 11.59 -11.44 -33.41
N HIS A 31 10.76 -10.69 -32.69
CA HIS A 31 10.76 -9.23 -32.87
C HIS A 31 12.16 -8.70 -32.57
N PRO A 32 12.77 -7.87 -33.43
CA PRO A 32 14.17 -7.45 -33.23
C PRO A 32 14.41 -6.76 -31.89
N ASN A 33 13.37 -6.13 -31.32
CA ASN A 33 13.47 -5.35 -30.11
C ASN A 33 12.98 -6.07 -28.85
N ILE A 34 12.54 -7.34 -28.94
CA ILE A 34 12.09 -8.04 -27.74
C ILE A 34 13.30 -8.39 -26.86
N ASP A 35 13.24 -8.02 -25.59
CA ASP A 35 14.27 -8.36 -24.64
C ASP A 35 14.03 -9.78 -24.10
N PHE A 36 14.70 -10.78 -24.69
CA PHE A 36 14.65 -12.16 -24.19
C PHE A 36 15.37 -12.34 -22.85
N ASN A 37 16.22 -11.39 -22.47
CA ASN A 37 16.94 -11.37 -21.21
C ASN A 37 16.19 -10.60 -20.12
N TYR A 38 14.96 -10.12 -20.38
CA TYR A 38 14.21 -9.27 -19.45
C TYR A 38 14.08 -9.88 -18.04
N PHE A 39 13.88 -11.20 -17.97
CA PHE A 39 13.76 -11.98 -16.73
C PHE A 39 15.06 -12.69 -16.32
N LYS A 40 16.19 -12.43 -16.99
CA LYS A 40 17.50 -13.01 -16.62
C LYS A 40 17.89 -12.68 -15.19
N ARG A 41 17.53 -11.48 -14.73
CA ARG A 41 17.67 -10.98 -13.35
C ARG A 41 16.55 -10.00 -13.04
N ILE A 42 16.00 -10.05 -11.82
CA ILE A 42 14.99 -9.09 -11.36
C ILE A 42 15.64 -7.99 -10.52
N ASP A 43 16.24 -7.03 -11.20
CA ASP A 43 16.94 -5.90 -10.58
C ASP A 43 16.13 -4.60 -10.50
N THR A 44 14.87 -4.63 -10.96
CA THR A 44 13.98 -3.47 -10.91
C THR A 44 12.60 -3.83 -10.38
N LYS A 45 11.93 -2.86 -9.74
CA LYS A 45 10.54 -3.00 -9.28
C LYS A 45 9.60 -3.37 -10.43
N GLN A 46 9.84 -2.84 -11.63
CA GLN A 46 9.03 -3.13 -12.82
C GLN A 46 9.14 -4.59 -13.26
N LYS A 47 10.35 -5.16 -13.28
CA LYS A 47 10.56 -6.59 -13.57
C LYS A 47 9.91 -7.48 -12.51
N ALA A 48 10.04 -7.12 -11.22
CA ALA A 48 9.42 -7.86 -10.12
C ALA A 48 7.90 -7.82 -10.19
N TYR A 49 7.33 -6.64 -10.47
CA TYR A 49 5.91 -6.47 -10.72
C TYR A 49 5.41 -7.38 -11.84
N TRP A 50 6.12 -7.43 -12.98
CA TRP A 50 5.71 -8.31 -14.05
C TRP A 50 5.85 -9.79 -13.71
N LEU A 51 6.89 -10.19 -12.98
CA LEU A 51 7.01 -11.56 -12.51
C LEU A 51 5.81 -11.96 -11.64
N GLY A 52 5.43 -11.11 -10.69
CA GLY A 52 4.24 -11.32 -9.85
C GLY A 52 2.95 -11.40 -10.64
N TRP A 53 2.79 -10.52 -11.63
CA TRP A 53 1.64 -10.54 -12.52
C TRP A 53 1.57 -11.79 -13.39
N LEU A 54 2.71 -12.28 -13.89
CA LEU A 54 2.80 -13.57 -14.58
C LEU A 54 2.43 -14.73 -13.66
N TYR A 55 2.84 -14.69 -12.39
CA TYR A 55 2.48 -15.73 -11.41
C TYR A 55 0.96 -15.85 -11.25
N ALA A 56 0.22 -14.74 -11.37
CA ALA A 56 -1.24 -14.75 -11.41
C ALA A 56 -1.80 -15.17 -12.79
N GLU A 57 -1.46 -14.46 -13.86
CA GLU A 57 -2.14 -14.55 -15.17
C GLU A 57 -1.44 -15.44 -16.21
N GLY A 58 -0.14 -15.69 -16.05
CA GLY A 58 0.69 -16.38 -17.03
C GLY A 58 0.54 -17.91 -17.00
N HIS A 59 0.70 -18.55 -18.14
CA HIS A 59 0.81 -20.00 -18.26
C HIS A 59 2.07 -20.34 -19.06
N LEU A 60 2.97 -21.07 -18.42
CA LEU A 60 4.20 -21.53 -19.02
C LEU A 60 4.02 -22.98 -19.47
N SER A 61 4.13 -23.23 -20.77
CA SER A 61 4.17 -24.58 -21.33
C SER A 61 5.62 -25.00 -21.62
N ARG A 62 5.80 -26.22 -22.14
CA ARG A 62 7.10 -26.67 -22.66
C ARG A 62 7.60 -25.87 -23.86
N ARG A 63 6.71 -25.13 -24.55
CA ARG A 63 7.03 -24.45 -25.83
C ARG A 63 6.88 -22.93 -25.79
N PHE A 64 6.02 -22.40 -24.91
CA PHE A 64 5.69 -20.99 -24.90
C PHE A 64 5.27 -20.48 -23.52
N LEU A 65 5.44 -19.18 -23.31
CA LEU A 65 4.66 -18.43 -22.32
C LEU A 65 3.38 -17.92 -22.99
N LYS A 66 2.22 -18.11 -22.35
CA LYS A 66 0.95 -17.53 -22.75
C LYS A 66 0.42 -16.66 -21.60
N ILE A 67 -0.08 -15.48 -21.93
CA ILE A 67 -0.78 -14.60 -20.99
C ILE A 67 -2.13 -14.32 -21.58
N GLU A 68 -3.18 -14.40 -20.77
CA GLU A 68 -4.55 -14.27 -21.25
C GLU A 68 -5.44 -13.58 -20.22
N ILE A 69 -5.91 -12.39 -20.55
CA ILE A 69 -6.64 -11.53 -19.60
C ILE A 69 -7.92 -10.97 -20.23
N GLY A 70 -8.89 -10.63 -19.38
CA GLY A 70 -10.09 -9.93 -19.82
C GLY A 70 -9.80 -8.49 -20.25
N ALA A 71 -10.59 -7.96 -21.18
CA ALA A 71 -10.40 -6.62 -21.74
C ALA A 71 -10.39 -5.47 -20.71
N LYS A 72 -11.08 -5.65 -19.57
CA LYS A 72 -11.06 -4.72 -18.44
C LYS A 72 -9.64 -4.42 -17.92
N ASP A 73 -8.70 -5.35 -18.09
CA ASP A 73 -7.32 -5.28 -17.63
C ASP A 73 -6.32 -5.16 -18.80
N GLY A 74 -6.83 -4.91 -20.02
CA GLY A 74 -6.04 -4.85 -21.26
C GLY A 74 -4.89 -3.84 -21.22
N ILE A 75 -4.96 -2.81 -20.37
CA ILE A 75 -3.85 -1.87 -20.18
C ILE A 75 -2.57 -2.56 -19.69
N LEU A 76 -2.67 -3.63 -18.89
CA LEU A 76 -1.49 -4.38 -18.42
C LEU A 76 -0.83 -5.15 -19.55
N ILE A 77 -1.61 -5.78 -20.44
CA ILE A 77 -1.05 -6.48 -21.60
C ILE A 77 -0.27 -5.53 -22.51
N LYS A 78 -0.78 -4.29 -22.67
CA LYS A 78 -0.13 -3.25 -23.46
C LYS A 78 1.17 -2.78 -22.79
N LYS A 79 1.13 -2.47 -21.49
CA LYS A 79 2.32 -2.06 -20.74
C LYS A 79 3.38 -3.15 -20.74
N PHE A 80 3.00 -4.39 -20.46
CA PHE A 80 3.91 -5.53 -20.48
C PHE A 80 4.52 -5.76 -21.86
N ALA A 81 3.73 -5.67 -22.94
CA ALA A 81 4.24 -5.78 -24.29
C ALA A 81 5.27 -4.69 -24.59
N ASN A 82 4.99 -3.44 -24.21
CA ASN A 82 5.91 -2.32 -24.39
C ASN A 82 7.21 -2.52 -23.59
N ASP A 83 7.11 -2.92 -22.32
CA ASP A 83 8.27 -3.12 -21.44
C ASP A 83 9.16 -4.27 -21.90
N LEU A 84 8.58 -5.31 -22.50
CA LEU A 84 9.33 -6.38 -23.15
C LEU A 84 9.90 -6.01 -24.52
N GLY A 85 9.51 -4.87 -25.10
CA GLY A 85 9.82 -4.54 -26.50
C GLY A 85 9.08 -5.43 -27.52
N LEU A 86 7.95 -6.03 -27.13
CA LEU A 86 7.08 -6.82 -27.99
C LEU A 86 6.21 -5.93 -28.88
N ASN A 87 6.15 -6.22 -30.18
CA ASN A 87 5.23 -5.55 -31.09
C ASN A 87 3.76 -5.67 -30.62
N PRO A 88 3.04 -4.56 -30.41
CA PRO A 88 1.62 -4.59 -30.01
C PRO A 88 0.70 -5.37 -30.96
N ARG A 89 1.10 -5.60 -32.22
CA ARG A 89 0.37 -6.46 -33.17
C ARG A 89 0.36 -7.94 -32.81
N LYS A 90 1.28 -8.37 -31.95
CA LYS A 90 1.32 -9.74 -31.40
C LYS A 90 0.32 -9.92 -30.25
N VAL A 91 -0.35 -8.85 -29.82
CA VAL A 91 -1.52 -8.95 -28.94
C VAL A 91 -2.70 -9.41 -29.79
N HIS A 92 -3.16 -10.62 -29.51
CA HIS A 92 -4.33 -11.20 -30.13
C HIS A 92 -5.55 -11.00 -29.24
N PHE A 93 -6.75 -11.12 -29.80
CA PHE A 93 -7.98 -11.12 -29.03
C PHE A 93 -9.00 -12.09 -29.60
N TYR A 94 -9.92 -12.53 -28.77
CA TYR A 94 -11.07 -13.35 -29.17
C TYR A 94 -12.24 -13.15 -28.20
N ARG A 95 -13.44 -13.55 -28.61
CA ARG A 95 -14.63 -13.55 -27.75
C ARG A 95 -14.74 -14.89 -27.03
N ARG A 96 -14.77 -14.87 -25.70
CA ARG A 96 -15.00 -16.05 -24.87
C ARG A 96 -16.45 -16.03 -24.36
N TYR A 97 -17.19 -17.09 -24.66
CA TYR A 97 -18.50 -17.33 -24.07
C TYR A 97 -18.33 -17.86 -22.63
N ASN A 98 -19.07 -17.31 -21.68
CA ASN A 98 -19.15 -17.82 -20.33
C ASN A 98 -20.52 -18.48 -20.14
N GLU A 99 -20.53 -19.81 -20.03
CA GLU A 99 -21.74 -20.62 -19.85
C GLU A 99 -22.53 -20.21 -18.61
N LYS A 100 -21.87 -19.91 -17.48
CA LYS A 100 -22.55 -19.58 -16.22
C LYS A 100 -23.32 -18.27 -16.27
N SER A 101 -22.81 -17.29 -17.02
CA SER A 101 -23.38 -15.95 -17.11
C SER A 101 -24.08 -15.69 -18.43
N HIS A 102 -24.14 -16.67 -19.33
CA HIS A 102 -24.68 -16.55 -20.69
C HIS A 102 -24.20 -15.29 -21.45
N THR A 103 -22.95 -14.88 -21.23
CA THR A 103 -22.40 -13.64 -21.78
C THR A 103 -21.06 -13.87 -22.47
N PHE A 104 -20.79 -13.04 -23.48
CA PHE A 104 -19.49 -12.99 -24.12
C PHE A 104 -18.60 -11.95 -23.44
N SER A 105 -17.33 -12.32 -23.25
CA SER A 105 -16.28 -11.42 -22.78
C SER A 105 -15.17 -11.32 -23.83
N LEU A 106 -14.65 -10.12 -24.04
CA LEU A 106 -13.45 -9.93 -24.85
C LEU A 106 -12.22 -10.32 -24.04
N VAL A 107 -11.40 -11.20 -24.61
CA VAL A 107 -10.16 -11.68 -24.02
C VAL A 107 -9.00 -11.26 -24.91
N LEU A 108 -7.93 -10.73 -24.30
CA LEU A 108 -6.67 -10.44 -24.97
C LEU A 108 -5.63 -11.47 -24.55
N PHE A 109 -4.75 -11.83 -25.48
CA PHE A 109 -3.64 -12.74 -25.16
C PHE A 109 -2.37 -12.43 -25.95
N ILE A 110 -1.24 -12.83 -25.37
CA ILE A 110 0.07 -12.87 -26.00
C ILE A 110 0.61 -14.29 -25.88
N LYS A 111 1.36 -14.75 -26.89
CA LYS A 111 2.18 -15.97 -26.83
C LYS A 111 3.63 -15.65 -27.22
N ILE A 112 4.58 -16.07 -26.40
CA ILE A 112 6.02 -15.91 -26.62
C ILE A 112 6.66 -17.29 -26.76
N TYR A 113 7.30 -17.54 -27.90
CA TYR A 113 8.00 -18.79 -28.23
C TYR A 113 9.51 -18.55 -28.20
N ASN A 114 10.13 -18.68 -27.03
CA ASN A 114 11.58 -18.56 -26.87
C ASN A 114 12.04 -19.43 -25.68
N ASN A 115 13.02 -20.29 -25.90
CA ASN A 115 13.47 -21.24 -24.87
C ASN A 115 14.26 -20.57 -23.75
N GLU A 116 15.11 -19.60 -24.07
CA GLU A 116 15.95 -18.90 -23.10
C GLU A 116 15.10 -18.07 -22.12
N PHE A 117 14.18 -17.26 -22.65
CA PHE A 117 13.21 -16.50 -21.87
C PHE A 117 12.39 -17.39 -20.92
N ARG A 118 11.97 -18.56 -21.40
CA ARG A 118 11.27 -19.55 -20.56
C ARG A 118 12.19 -20.12 -19.48
N ASN A 119 13.43 -20.42 -19.80
CA ASN A 119 14.40 -20.96 -18.85
C ASN A 119 14.69 -19.96 -17.72
N PHE A 120 14.74 -18.66 -18.01
CA PHE A 120 14.83 -17.64 -16.96
C PHE A 120 13.62 -17.66 -16.03
N LEU A 121 12.40 -17.74 -16.56
CA LEU A 121 11.20 -17.87 -15.73
C LEU A 121 11.21 -19.13 -14.86
N ILE A 122 11.66 -20.27 -15.41
CA ILE A 122 11.78 -21.53 -14.65
C ILE A 122 12.79 -21.37 -13.50
N LYS A 123 13.94 -20.75 -13.77
CA LYS A 123 14.97 -20.47 -12.74
C LYS A 123 14.43 -19.58 -11.62
N LEU A 124 13.52 -18.66 -11.93
CA LEU A 124 12.81 -17.82 -10.96
C LEU A 124 11.70 -18.56 -10.19
N GLY A 125 11.53 -19.87 -10.41
CA GLY A 125 10.52 -20.69 -9.73
C GLY A 125 9.15 -20.74 -10.42
N PHE A 126 9.03 -20.24 -11.66
CA PHE A 126 7.77 -20.30 -12.41
C PHE A 126 7.53 -21.73 -12.94
N PRO A 127 6.45 -22.42 -12.52
CA PRO A 127 6.28 -23.82 -12.88
C PRO A 127 5.79 -23.99 -14.32
N ILE A 128 6.25 -25.07 -14.97
CA ILE A 128 5.71 -25.52 -16.26
C ILE A 128 4.37 -26.23 -16.01
N GLY A 129 3.32 -25.84 -16.73
CA GLY A 129 2.02 -26.50 -16.70
C GLY A 129 1.03 -25.88 -15.70
N LYS A 130 0.38 -26.71 -14.88
CA LYS A 130 -0.63 -26.27 -13.92
C LYS A 130 0.05 -25.63 -12.71
N LYS A 131 -0.16 -24.32 -12.51
CA LYS A 131 0.33 -23.57 -11.33
C LYS A 131 -0.45 -23.86 -10.05
N SER A 132 -1.69 -24.32 -10.20
CA SER A 132 -2.64 -24.47 -9.09
C SER A 132 -2.10 -25.39 -7.99
N GLY A 133 -1.87 -24.84 -6.80
CA GLY A 133 -1.45 -25.60 -5.63
C GLY A 133 0.05 -25.79 -5.46
N ILE A 134 0.87 -25.42 -6.44
CA ILE A 134 2.32 -25.76 -6.43
C ILE A 134 3.26 -24.54 -6.41
N ILE A 135 2.77 -23.34 -6.72
CA ILE A 135 3.62 -22.14 -6.72
C ILE A 135 4.13 -21.82 -5.30
N ARG A 136 5.35 -21.27 -5.25
CA ARG A 136 6.04 -20.75 -4.06
C ARG A 136 6.50 -19.31 -4.33
N PHE A 137 6.72 -18.53 -3.29
CA PHE A 137 7.21 -17.17 -3.46
C PHE A 137 8.69 -17.20 -3.91
N PRO A 138 9.09 -16.43 -4.94
CA PRO A 138 10.47 -16.44 -5.44
C PRO A 138 11.43 -15.82 -4.42
N ASP A 139 12.66 -16.31 -4.37
CA ASP A 139 13.63 -15.86 -3.36
C ASP A 139 14.51 -14.71 -3.88
N PHE A 140 14.10 -13.47 -3.65
CA PHE A 140 14.80 -12.28 -4.14
C PHE A 140 16.16 -12.02 -3.48
N THR A 141 16.57 -12.83 -2.49
CA THR A 141 17.93 -12.80 -1.92
C THR A 141 18.94 -13.52 -2.80
N ASP A 142 18.51 -14.43 -3.66
CA ASP A 142 19.36 -15.09 -4.65
C ASP A 142 19.87 -14.02 -5.65
N PRO A 143 21.19 -13.89 -5.88
CA PRO A 143 21.76 -12.91 -6.80
C PRO A 143 21.23 -13.00 -8.25
N HIS A 144 20.71 -14.16 -8.64
CA HIS A 144 20.05 -14.36 -9.93
C HIS A 144 18.58 -13.92 -9.91
N HIS A 145 17.93 -13.95 -8.75
CA HIS A 145 16.52 -13.58 -8.61
C HIS A 145 16.34 -12.12 -8.22
N GLY A 146 17.30 -11.48 -7.56
CA GLY A 146 17.15 -10.12 -7.07
C GLY A 146 18.47 -9.41 -6.78
N SER A 147 18.34 -8.13 -6.41
CA SER A 147 19.44 -7.35 -5.86
C SER A 147 19.26 -7.31 -4.35
N ALA A 148 20.26 -7.79 -3.59
CA ALA A 148 20.20 -7.87 -2.13
C ALA A 148 19.85 -6.52 -1.47
N SER A 149 20.28 -5.40 -2.06
CA SER A 149 19.98 -4.04 -1.58
C SER A 149 18.55 -3.57 -1.87
N LEU A 150 17.81 -4.26 -2.74
CA LEU A 150 16.46 -3.90 -3.16
C LEU A 150 15.42 -5.00 -2.85
N THR A 151 15.82 -6.04 -2.12
CA THR A 151 14.99 -7.23 -1.87
C THR A 151 13.58 -6.85 -1.44
N LYS A 152 13.44 -5.90 -0.50
CA LYS A 152 12.12 -5.55 0.03
C LYS A 152 11.24 -4.85 -1.00
N GLU A 153 11.80 -3.92 -1.76
CA GLU A 153 11.08 -3.20 -2.82
C GLU A 153 10.67 -4.14 -3.97
N LEU A 154 11.53 -5.11 -4.30
CA LEU A 154 11.25 -6.12 -5.32
C LEU A 154 10.13 -7.06 -4.85
N GLU A 155 10.21 -7.57 -3.63
CA GLU A 155 9.15 -8.39 -3.01
C GLU A 155 7.80 -7.66 -3.02
N MET A 156 7.78 -6.39 -2.60
CA MET A 156 6.57 -5.58 -2.60
C MET A 156 6.02 -5.35 -4.02
N ALA A 157 6.90 -5.11 -5.01
CA ALA A 157 6.47 -4.95 -6.39
C ALA A 157 5.90 -6.26 -6.96
N PHE A 158 6.52 -7.40 -6.66
CA PHE A 158 6.01 -8.72 -7.01
C PHE A 158 4.63 -8.98 -6.42
N ILE A 159 4.44 -8.72 -5.11
CA ILE A 159 3.14 -8.89 -4.45
C ILE A 159 2.08 -8.00 -5.12
N LEU A 160 2.41 -6.75 -5.48
CA LEU A 160 1.48 -5.87 -6.18
C LEU A 160 1.11 -6.39 -7.57
N GLY A 161 2.08 -6.93 -8.32
CA GLY A 161 1.83 -7.56 -9.61
C GLY A 161 0.90 -8.76 -9.50
N PHE A 162 1.15 -9.62 -8.51
CA PHE A 162 0.28 -10.76 -8.23
C PHE A 162 -1.13 -10.31 -7.82
N PHE A 163 -1.23 -9.29 -6.95
CA PHE A 163 -2.51 -8.68 -6.57
C PHE A 163 -3.24 -8.10 -7.78
N ASP A 164 -2.54 -7.52 -8.76
CA ASP A 164 -3.18 -6.96 -9.95
C ASP A 164 -3.78 -8.01 -10.88
N GLY A 165 -3.26 -9.25 -10.88
CA GLY A 165 -3.94 -10.40 -11.46
C GLY A 165 -5.03 -10.96 -10.52
N ASP A 166 -4.60 -11.66 -9.47
CA ASP A 166 -5.44 -12.53 -8.62
C ASP A 166 -5.91 -11.87 -7.30
N GLY A 167 -5.70 -10.57 -7.13
CA GLY A 167 -6.20 -9.80 -5.99
C GLY A 167 -7.57 -9.16 -6.23
N SER A 168 -8.26 -8.85 -5.13
CA SER A 168 -9.53 -8.12 -5.15
C SER A 168 -9.66 -7.21 -3.93
N HIS A 169 -10.65 -6.34 -3.99
CA HIS A 169 -11.15 -5.59 -2.84
C HIS A 169 -12.48 -6.24 -2.46
N THR A 170 -12.59 -6.88 -1.30
CA THR A 170 -13.87 -7.48 -0.89
C THR A 170 -14.88 -6.39 -0.57
N PRO A 171 -16.07 -6.38 -1.18
CA PRO A 171 -17.13 -5.47 -0.77
C PRO A 171 -17.47 -5.72 0.70
N SER A 172 -17.28 -4.73 1.56
CA SER A 172 -17.86 -4.74 2.90
C SER A 172 -18.92 -3.65 2.96
N LYS A 173 -20.14 -3.98 3.39
CA LYS A 173 -21.15 -2.97 3.69
C LYS A 173 -20.59 -2.06 4.81
N GLY A 174 -20.32 -0.80 4.49
CA GLY A 174 -19.95 0.23 5.47
C GLY A 174 -18.46 0.28 5.90
N ASN A 175 -17.59 -0.64 5.48
CA ASN A 175 -16.14 -0.58 5.77
C ASN A 175 -15.31 -0.45 4.49
N PRO A 176 -14.10 0.17 4.55
CA PRO A 176 -13.19 0.16 3.42
C PRO A 176 -12.89 -1.29 3.02
N ASN A 177 -13.15 -1.62 1.75
CA ASN A 177 -12.96 -2.96 1.22
C ASN A 177 -11.56 -3.49 1.53
N THR A 178 -11.49 -4.67 2.15
CA THR A 178 -10.21 -5.28 2.52
C THR A 178 -9.51 -5.77 1.25
N PRO A 179 -8.22 -5.42 1.04
CA PRO A 179 -7.46 -5.94 -0.07
C PRO A 179 -7.12 -7.40 0.24
N VAL A 180 -7.49 -8.28 -0.67
CA VAL A 180 -7.32 -9.73 -0.54
C VAL A 180 -6.56 -10.29 -1.75
N ILE A 181 -5.70 -11.27 -1.50
CA ILE A 181 -5.03 -12.06 -2.54
C ILE A 181 -5.66 -13.46 -2.52
N TYR A 182 -6.05 -13.98 -3.70
CA TYR A 182 -6.52 -15.34 -3.84
C TYR A 182 -5.42 -16.25 -4.41
N SER A 183 -5.32 -17.48 -3.91
CA SER A 183 -4.47 -18.51 -4.52
C SER A 183 -4.94 -19.91 -4.17
N LYS A 184 -4.71 -20.87 -5.06
CA LYS A 184 -4.86 -22.30 -4.75
C LYS A 184 -3.65 -22.88 -4.02
N SER A 185 -2.51 -22.20 -4.06
CA SER A 185 -1.33 -22.56 -3.27
C SER A 185 -1.41 -21.88 -1.90
N LYS A 186 -1.75 -22.64 -0.86
CA LYS A 186 -1.70 -22.15 0.53
C LYS A 186 -0.26 -21.79 0.93
N ALA A 187 0.69 -22.62 0.50
CA ALA A 187 2.13 -22.42 0.64
C ALA A 187 2.58 -21.03 0.17
N PHE A 188 2.17 -20.62 -1.03
CA PHE A 188 2.48 -19.28 -1.56
C PHE A 188 1.94 -18.14 -0.68
N LEU A 189 0.73 -18.28 -0.13
CA LEU A 189 0.16 -17.28 0.77
C LEU A 189 0.90 -17.23 2.12
N GLN A 190 1.37 -18.38 2.62
CA GLN A 190 2.21 -18.45 3.82
C GLN A 190 3.55 -17.75 3.62
N ASP A 191 4.15 -17.91 2.44
CA ASP A 191 5.39 -17.22 2.09
C ASP A 191 5.18 -15.70 2.05
N ILE A 192 4.07 -15.21 1.48
CA ILE A 192 3.73 -13.77 1.50
C ILE A 192 3.60 -13.27 2.94
N VAL A 193 2.92 -14.03 3.80
CA VAL A 193 2.76 -13.72 5.22
C VAL A 193 4.12 -13.55 5.90
N GLN A 194 5.03 -14.51 5.71
CA GLN A 194 6.36 -14.49 6.29
C GLN A 194 7.21 -13.33 5.76
N LYS A 195 7.32 -13.18 4.44
CA LYS A 195 8.14 -12.13 3.80
C LYS A 195 7.62 -10.72 4.09
N SER A 196 6.33 -10.57 4.35
CA SER A 196 5.67 -9.27 4.56
C SER A 196 5.38 -8.94 6.02
N ASP A 197 5.71 -9.83 6.96
CA ASP A 197 5.38 -9.71 8.38
C ASP A 197 3.89 -9.41 8.60
N LEU A 198 3.04 -10.17 7.90
CA LEU A 198 1.58 -10.02 8.01
C LEU A 198 1.02 -11.00 9.05
N PRO A 199 -0.12 -10.68 9.67
CA PRO A 199 -0.86 -11.68 10.43
C PRO A 199 -1.20 -12.89 9.54
N PRO A 200 -1.06 -14.14 10.04
CA PRO A 200 -1.22 -15.37 9.26
C PRO A 200 -2.70 -15.72 8.99
N TYR A 201 -3.50 -14.75 8.57
CA TYR A 201 -4.93 -14.91 8.34
C TYR A 201 -5.21 -15.39 6.92
N ILE A 202 -5.02 -16.70 6.70
CA ILE A 202 -5.30 -17.39 5.43
C ILE A 202 -6.55 -18.24 5.60
N ILE A 203 -7.60 -17.90 4.85
CA ILE A 203 -8.90 -18.57 4.97
C ILE A 203 -9.20 -19.38 3.71
N PRO A 204 -9.67 -20.63 3.84
CA PRO A 204 -10.26 -21.37 2.73
C PRO A 204 -11.58 -20.72 2.31
N LYS A 205 -11.73 -20.38 1.03
CA LYS A 205 -13.01 -19.89 0.51
C LYS A 205 -14.06 -21.00 0.63
N PRO A 206 -15.23 -20.75 1.26
CA PRO A 206 -16.26 -21.77 1.43
C PRO A 206 -16.71 -22.35 0.07
N LYS A 207 -16.97 -23.65 0.05
CA LYS A 207 -17.27 -24.45 -1.14
C LYS A 207 -18.57 -23.98 -1.81
N TYR A 208 -18.46 -23.22 -2.89
CA TYR A 208 -19.50 -23.17 -3.93
C TYR A 208 -19.05 -23.80 -5.26
N GLU A 209 -17.80 -24.27 -5.38
CA GLU A 209 -17.28 -24.81 -6.64
C GLU A 209 -16.64 -26.19 -6.51
N LYS A 210 -17.04 -27.12 -7.39
CA LYS A 210 -16.52 -28.50 -7.55
C LYS A 210 -15.02 -28.59 -7.96
N LYS A 211 -14.25 -27.48 -7.98
CA LYS A 211 -12.92 -27.35 -8.63
C LYS A 211 -11.72 -27.12 -7.68
N GLY A 212 -11.80 -27.62 -6.45
CA GLY A 212 -10.70 -27.65 -5.48
C GLY A 212 -10.68 -26.46 -4.49
N LYS A 213 -9.92 -26.60 -3.39
CA LYS A 213 -9.80 -25.58 -2.33
C LYS A 213 -9.03 -24.36 -2.86
N THR A 214 -9.63 -23.17 -2.76
CA THR A 214 -8.98 -21.88 -3.01
C THR A 214 -8.90 -21.13 -1.69
N TYR A 215 -7.79 -20.46 -1.45
CA TYR A 215 -7.53 -19.70 -0.23
C TYR A 215 -7.53 -18.20 -0.53
N TYR A 216 -7.83 -17.39 0.48
CA TYR A 216 -7.60 -15.95 0.42
C TYR A 216 -6.82 -15.46 1.62
N LEU A 217 -5.98 -14.45 1.39
CA LEU A 217 -5.19 -13.74 2.39
C LEU A 217 -5.63 -12.28 2.41
N GLY A 218 -6.10 -11.80 3.55
CA GLY A 218 -6.32 -10.36 3.77
C GLY A 218 -4.99 -9.67 4.08
N ILE A 219 -4.50 -8.83 3.16
CA ILE A 219 -3.18 -8.18 3.34
C ILE A 219 -3.28 -6.85 4.11
N GLY A 220 -4.50 -6.34 4.32
CA GLY A 220 -4.76 -5.12 5.08
C GLY A 220 -4.43 -3.83 4.32
N ALA A 221 -5.16 -2.76 4.64
CA ALA A 221 -5.05 -1.48 3.94
C ALA A 221 -3.64 -0.86 4.06
N LYS A 222 -3.03 -0.89 5.25
CA LYS A 222 -1.72 -0.27 5.50
C LYS A 222 -0.63 -0.87 4.60
N PHE A 223 -0.55 -2.20 4.53
CA PHE A 223 0.41 -2.86 3.68
C PHE A 223 0.08 -2.68 2.19
N PHE A 224 -1.19 -2.78 1.79
CA PHE A 224 -1.56 -2.50 0.40
C PHE A 224 -1.14 -1.09 -0.05
N MET A 225 -1.29 -0.09 0.83
CA MET A 225 -0.82 1.27 0.55
C MET A 225 0.70 1.36 0.39
N SER A 226 1.48 0.62 1.19
CA SER A 226 2.93 0.58 0.98
C SER A 226 3.30 -0.07 -0.35
N LEU A 227 2.54 -1.07 -0.82
CA LEU A 227 2.69 -1.62 -2.18
C LEU A 227 2.46 -0.54 -3.25
N LEU A 228 1.38 0.25 -3.11
CA LEU A 228 1.03 1.33 -4.04
C LEU A 228 2.05 2.47 -4.07
N ASP A 229 2.62 2.82 -2.92
CA ASP A 229 3.71 3.79 -2.78
C ASP A 229 5.01 3.25 -3.41
N ASN A 230 5.26 1.93 -3.30
CA ASN A 230 6.47 1.28 -3.82
C ASN A 230 6.52 1.23 -5.35
N PHE A 231 5.37 1.04 -6.03
CA PHE A 231 5.30 0.97 -7.49
C PHE A 231 4.03 1.66 -8.04
N SER A 232 4.23 2.71 -8.85
CA SER A 232 3.15 3.61 -9.31
C SER A 232 2.42 3.14 -10.57
N SER A 233 3.08 2.34 -11.44
CA SER A 233 2.56 1.95 -12.76
C SER A 233 1.64 0.72 -12.73
N SER A 234 1.05 0.40 -11.58
CA SER A 234 0.14 -0.74 -11.40
C SER A 234 -1.26 -0.50 -12.00
N LEU A 235 -2.17 -1.48 -11.91
CA LEU A 235 -3.49 -1.46 -12.56
C LEU A 235 -4.41 -0.34 -12.01
N PRO A 236 -4.77 0.68 -12.81
CA PRO A 236 -5.45 1.88 -12.30
C PRO A 236 -6.76 1.61 -11.56
N ARG A 237 -7.59 0.69 -12.05
CA ARG A 237 -8.89 0.38 -11.41
C ARG A 237 -8.74 -0.16 -9.98
N LYS A 238 -7.66 -0.91 -9.70
CA LYS A 238 -7.38 -1.46 -8.36
C LYS A 238 -6.73 -0.41 -7.45
N ARG A 239 -6.08 0.61 -8.01
CA ARG A 239 -5.55 1.77 -7.26
C ARG A 239 -6.64 2.78 -6.87
N ALA A 240 -7.59 3.03 -7.78
CA ALA A 240 -8.55 4.13 -7.69
C ALA A 240 -9.36 4.12 -6.38
N PHE A 241 -9.70 2.94 -5.86
CA PHE A 241 -10.42 2.82 -4.59
C PHE A 241 -9.68 3.50 -3.44
N TYR A 242 -8.38 3.25 -3.32
CA TYR A 242 -7.58 3.78 -2.22
C TYR A 242 -7.13 5.22 -2.42
N LEU A 243 -6.93 5.67 -3.67
CA LEU A 243 -6.66 7.07 -3.97
C LEU A 243 -7.77 8.00 -3.45
N ARG A 244 -9.04 7.53 -3.48
CA ARG A 244 -10.17 8.26 -2.90
C ARG A 244 -10.04 8.49 -1.39
N PHE A 245 -9.28 7.66 -0.66
CA PHE A 245 -9.07 7.79 0.78
C PHE A 245 -7.72 8.43 1.13
N TYR A 246 -6.69 8.21 0.29
CA TYR A 246 -5.30 8.60 0.58
C TYR A 246 -5.00 10.08 0.34
N ASN A 247 -5.69 10.70 -0.62
CA ASN A 247 -5.47 12.11 -0.97
C ASN A 247 -6.36 13.08 -0.19
N LYS A 248 -6.99 12.63 0.90
CA LYS A 248 -7.84 13.50 1.73
C LYS A 248 -7.04 14.39 2.69
N PHE A 249 -5.80 14.03 3.03
CA PHE A 249 -4.97 14.85 3.91
C PHE A 249 -4.04 15.75 3.09
N LEU A 250 -4.35 17.04 3.08
CA LEU A 250 -3.75 18.03 2.18
C LEU A 250 -2.68 18.91 2.84
N PHE A 251 -2.46 18.79 4.15
CA PHE A 251 -1.33 19.49 4.76
C PHE A 251 -0.01 18.88 4.29
N THR A 252 0.96 19.76 4.00
CA THR A 252 2.35 19.36 3.81
C THR A 252 2.98 18.98 5.15
N LYS A 253 4.14 18.30 5.12
CA LYS A 253 4.93 18.02 6.33
C LYS A 253 5.19 19.30 7.13
N VAL A 254 5.66 20.34 6.44
CA VAL A 254 5.96 21.66 7.04
C VAL A 254 4.72 22.27 7.68
N LYS A 255 3.58 22.27 6.99
CA LYS A 255 2.35 22.85 7.52
C LYS A 255 1.85 22.10 8.76
N LEU A 256 1.88 20.77 8.73
CA LEU A 256 1.47 19.96 9.88
C LEU A 256 2.40 20.19 11.07
N GLN A 257 3.70 20.30 10.83
CA GLN A 257 4.69 20.57 11.87
C GLN A 257 4.45 21.93 12.54
N GLN A 258 4.25 22.99 11.75
CA GLN A 258 3.90 24.32 12.28
C GLN A 258 2.61 24.31 13.10
N ILE A 259 1.59 23.54 12.70
CA ILE A 259 0.34 23.42 13.45
C ILE A 259 0.59 22.78 14.82
N VAL A 260 1.40 21.73 14.87
CA VAL A 260 1.75 21.02 16.10
C VAL A 260 2.57 21.90 17.04
N GLU A 261 3.54 22.64 16.51
CA GLU A 261 4.42 23.53 17.29
C GLU A 261 3.70 24.76 17.83
N LYS A 262 2.74 25.32 17.07
CA LYS A 262 2.00 26.53 17.48
C LYS A 262 0.87 26.27 18.47
N ASN A 263 0.39 25.03 18.60
CA ASN A 263 -0.79 24.71 19.40
C ASN A 263 -0.59 23.55 20.38
N PRO A 264 0.52 23.45 21.15
CA PRO A 264 0.63 22.39 22.13
C PRO A 264 -0.39 22.61 23.27
N PRO A 265 -1.10 21.58 23.75
CA PRO A 265 -1.14 20.20 23.26
C PRO A 265 -2.29 20.02 22.25
N ILE A 266 -1.99 19.86 20.95
CA ILE A 266 -3.02 19.62 19.94
C ILE A 266 -3.31 18.12 19.76
N THR A 267 -4.59 17.77 19.81
CA THR A 267 -5.08 16.41 19.56
C THR A 267 -5.19 16.13 18.07
N THR A 268 -5.14 14.85 17.69
CA THR A 268 -5.38 14.44 16.29
C THR A 268 -6.79 14.76 15.83
N LYS A 269 -7.77 14.83 16.74
CA LYS A 269 -9.14 15.29 16.45
C LYS A 269 -9.15 16.78 16.08
N GLU A 270 -8.46 17.62 16.83
CA GLU A 270 -8.34 19.05 16.54
C GLU A 270 -7.61 19.30 15.21
N ILE A 271 -6.52 18.56 14.94
CA ILE A 271 -5.84 18.64 13.64
C ILE A 271 -6.79 18.24 12.50
N ALA A 272 -7.58 17.17 12.65
CA ALA A 272 -8.53 16.74 11.62
C ALA A 272 -9.62 17.79 11.36
N ASN A 273 -10.14 18.43 12.43
CA ASN A 273 -11.10 19.52 12.32
C ASN A 273 -10.47 20.75 11.65
N LEU A 274 -9.26 21.12 12.04
CA LEU A 274 -8.52 22.24 11.44
C LEU A 274 -8.24 21.97 9.95
N HIS A 275 -7.89 20.73 9.59
CA HIS A 275 -7.71 20.31 8.21
C HIS A 275 -8.98 20.48 7.39
N PHE A 276 -10.13 20.05 7.90
CA PHE A 276 -11.42 20.25 7.24
C PHE A 276 -11.75 21.75 7.09
N ASN A 277 -11.60 22.54 8.16
CA ASN A 277 -11.90 23.96 8.16
C ASN A 277 -11.04 24.74 7.15
N LEU A 278 -9.76 24.38 6.98
CA LEU A 278 -8.84 25.08 6.09
C LEU A 278 -8.89 24.60 4.64
N THR A 279 -9.37 23.38 4.37
CA THR A 279 -9.27 22.77 3.03
C THR A 279 -10.59 22.35 2.42
N GLY A 280 -11.68 22.34 3.20
CA GLY A 280 -12.99 21.79 2.80
C GLY A 280 -13.02 20.26 2.66
N VAL A 281 -11.89 19.57 2.84
CA VAL A 281 -11.79 18.12 2.66
C VAL A 281 -11.78 17.42 4.02
N LYS A 282 -12.73 16.53 4.26
CA LYS A 282 -12.79 15.75 5.50
C LYS A 282 -11.66 14.71 5.53
N THR A 283 -10.94 14.64 6.64
CA THR A 283 -9.94 13.59 6.92
C THR A 283 -10.28 12.84 8.22
N SER A 284 -9.72 11.65 8.40
CA SER A 284 -9.93 10.86 9.61
C SER A 284 -8.85 11.11 10.64
N ILE A 285 -9.18 10.94 11.94
CA ILE A 285 -8.22 11.00 13.04
C ILE A 285 -7.06 10.02 12.81
N ARG A 286 -7.37 8.82 12.29
CA ARG A 286 -6.36 7.82 11.93
C ARG A 286 -5.40 8.32 10.86
N THR A 287 -5.90 8.97 9.82
CA THR A 287 -5.08 9.55 8.74
C THR A 287 -4.12 10.59 9.29
N VAL A 288 -4.56 11.44 10.23
CA VAL A 288 -3.69 12.39 10.91
C VAL A 288 -2.58 11.68 11.68
N THR A 289 -2.93 10.67 12.49
CA THR A 289 -1.95 9.85 13.23
C THR A 289 -0.92 9.22 12.29
N ASP A 290 -1.37 8.62 11.19
CA ASP A 290 -0.49 7.99 10.21
C ASP A 290 0.48 8.99 9.58
N LYS A 291 0.04 10.23 9.30
CA LYS A 291 0.91 11.29 8.75
C LYS A 291 1.92 11.81 9.76
N LEU A 292 1.52 11.99 11.03
CA LEU A 292 2.44 12.35 12.11
C LEU A 292 3.55 11.30 12.26
N ASN A 293 3.18 10.01 12.29
CA ASN A 293 4.14 8.92 12.39
C ASN A 293 5.03 8.81 11.15
N LYS A 294 4.45 8.89 9.94
CA LYS A 294 5.20 8.81 8.66
C LYS A 294 6.23 9.93 8.52
N TRP A 295 5.98 11.09 9.12
CA TRP A 295 6.85 12.26 9.03
C TRP A 295 7.70 12.52 10.29
N ASP A 296 7.64 11.62 11.27
CA ASP A 296 8.29 11.73 12.58
C ASP A 296 8.00 13.07 13.29
N ILE A 297 6.76 13.55 13.21
CA ILE A 297 6.32 14.77 13.89
C ILE A 297 5.83 14.39 15.28
N LYS A 298 6.66 14.66 16.29
CA LYS A 298 6.33 14.41 17.70
C LYS A 298 5.37 15.49 18.21
N ARG A 299 4.32 15.06 18.89
CA ARG A 299 3.39 15.94 19.59
C ARG A 299 3.73 15.98 21.07
N GLU A 300 3.66 17.16 21.65
CA GLU A 300 3.75 17.32 23.10
C GLU A 300 2.51 16.73 23.77
N SER A 301 2.70 15.90 24.80
CA SER A 301 1.60 15.37 25.59
C SER A 301 0.96 16.48 26.44
N LYS A 302 -0.32 16.30 26.83
CA LYS A 302 -1.01 17.28 27.70
C LYS A 302 -0.25 17.53 29.00
N ASP A 303 0.27 16.50 29.63
CA ASP A 303 1.01 16.64 30.89
C ASP A 303 2.36 17.35 30.68
N GLN A 304 3.09 17.09 29.58
CA GLN A 304 4.31 17.84 29.25
C GLN A 304 4.03 19.33 29.02
N TYR A 305 2.95 19.65 28.28
CA TYR A 305 2.51 21.03 28.08
C TYR A 305 2.18 21.70 29.41
N PHE A 306 1.33 21.07 30.24
CA PHE A 306 0.94 21.61 31.53
C PHE A 306 2.14 21.80 32.45
N TRP A 307 3.10 20.88 32.44
CA TRP A 307 4.34 21.01 33.19
C TRP A 307 5.12 22.24 32.74
N LYS A 308 5.47 22.34 31.44
CA LYS A 308 6.22 23.48 30.89
C LYS A 308 5.54 24.80 31.16
N LYS A 309 4.23 24.88 30.90
CA LYS A 309 3.44 26.10 31.09
C LYS A 309 3.32 26.49 32.55
N THR A 310 3.18 25.50 33.45
CA THR A 310 3.19 25.75 34.90
C THR A 310 4.53 26.33 35.32
N VAL A 311 5.65 25.73 34.92
CA VAL A 311 7.00 26.21 35.24
C VAL A 311 7.20 27.64 34.70
N GLU A 312 6.86 27.89 33.43
CA GLU A 312 6.96 29.21 32.79
C GLU A 312 6.15 30.30 33.52
N LEU A 313 4.90 30.00 33.88
CA LEU A 313 4.04 30.98 34.56
C LEU A 313 4.42 31.15 36.04
N ARG A 314 4.92 30.08 36.68
CA ARG A 314 5.44 30.12 38.05
C ARG A 314 6.66 31.01 38.15
N THR A 315 7.60 30.93 37.22
CA THR A 315 8.78 31.83 37.17
C THR A 315 8.38 33.27 36.89
N LYS A 316 7.28 33.49 36.15
CA LYS A 316 6.64 34.82 35.97
C LYS A 316 5.80 35.28 37.18
N GLY A 317 5.76 34.50 38.27
CA GLY A 317 5.13 34.88 39.53
C GLY A 317 3.64 34.51 39.68
N TRP A 318 3.04 33.78 38.75
CA TRP A 318 1.64 33.36 38.88
C TRP A 318 1.47 32.30 39.97
N SER A 319 0.42 32.36 40.79
CA SER A 319 0.12 31.28 41.75
C SER A 319 -0.38 30.02 41.03
N LEU A 320 -0.21 28.83 41.64
CA LEU A 320 -0.72 27.59 41.06
C LEU A 320 -2.24 27.61 40.87
N ARG A 321 -2.97 28.24 41.79
CA ARG A 321 -4.41 28.43 41.68
C ARG A 321 -4.77 29.25 40.44
N ARG A 322 -4.08 30.37 40.22
CA ARG A 322 -4.29 31.20 39.03
C ARG A 322 -3.98 30.45 37.75
N ILE A 323 -2.89 29.69 37.71
CA ILE A 323 -2.53 28.85 36.54
C ILE A 323 -3.63 27.82 36.28
N TYR A 324 -4.03 27.06 37.31
CA TYR A 324 -5.03 26.01 37.19
C TYR A 324 -6.40 26.53 36.71
N GLU A 325 -6.88 27.62 37.32
CA GLU A 325 -8.21 28.16 37.03
C GLU A 325 -8.27 29.05 35.79
N LYS A 326 -7.25 29.88 35.53
CA LYS A 326 -7.28 30.86 34.44
C LYS A 326 -6.58 30.38 33.18
N GLU A 327 -5.39 29.82 33.30
CA GLU A 327 -4.63 29.33 32.14
C GLU A 327 -5.21 28.01 31.64
N PHE A 328 -5.35 27.02 32.54
CA PHE A 328 -5.83 25.69 32.17
C PHE A 328 -7.36 25.58 32.15
N LYS A 329 -8.07 26.62 32.60
CA LYS A 329 -9.54 26.69 32.65
C LYS A 329 -10.16 25.50 33.42
N LEU A 330 -9.46 24.99 34.43
CA LEU A 330 -9.92 23.89 35.27
C LEU A 330 -10.68 24.42 36.50
N LYS A 331 -11.69 23.67 36.94
CA LYS A 331 -12.50 24.01 38.13
C LYS A 331 -12.10 23.15 39.33
N ASN A 332 -12.61 23.52 40.51
CA ASN A 332 -12.46 22.79 41.78
C ASN A 332 -11.02 22.74 42.31
N TRP A 333 -10.51 23.90 42.74
CA TRP A 333 -9.24 23.99 43.46
C TRP A 333 -9.29 23.19 44.78
N GLY A 334 -8.20 22.49 45.12
CA GLY A 334 -8.12 21.68 46.34
C GLY A 334 -7.63 20.27 46.03
N THR A 335 -8.40 19.25 46.41
CA THR A 335 -8.03 17.84 46.21
C THR A 335 -7.79 17.49 44.73
N TYR A 336 -8.64 17.99 43.82
CA TYR A 336 -8.50 17.72 42.38
C TYR A 336 -7.25 18.35 41.77
N SER A 337 -6.93 19.58 42.15
CA SER A 337 -5.71 20.24 41.67
C SER A 337 -4.45 19.54 42.19
N LYS A 338 -4.47 19.01 43.42
CA LYS A 338 -3.37 18.18 43.95
C LYS A 338 -3.15 16.92 43.12
N VAL A 339 -4.22 16.19 42.79
CA VAL A 339 -4.14 14.99 41.94
C VAL A 339 -3.62 15.36 40.54
N PHE A 340 -4.13 16.45 39.96
CA PHE A 340 -3.69 16.96 38.67
C PHE A 340 -2.18 17.28 38.66
N PHE A 341 -1.70 18.10 39.59
CA PHE A 341 -0.29 18.48 39.63
C PHE A 341 0.63 17.32 39.98
N LYS A 342 0.19 16.38 40.83
CA LYS A 342 0.93 15.14 41.08
C LYS A 342 1.11 14.32 39.80
N ARG A 343 0.09 14.26 38.94
CA ARG A 343 0.18 13.60 37.63
C ARG A 343 1.12 14.35 36.67
N VAL A 344 0.94 15.68 36.55
CA VAL A 344 1.72 16.53 35.63
C VAL A 344 3.21 16.53 35.98
N PHE A 345 3.54 16.55 37.27
CA PHE A 345 4.92 16.61 37.78
C PHE A 345 5.50 15.25 38.19
N LYS A 346 4.86 14.12 37.83
CA LYS A 346 5.25 12.79 38.29
C LYS A 346 6.69 12.37 37.94
N ASN A 347 7.23 12.92 36.85
CA ASN A 347 8.57 12.61 36.34
C ASN A 347 9.58 13.74 36.63
N ASP A 348 9.19 14.73 37.42
CA ASP A 348 10.05 15.88 37.73
C ASP A 348 11.01 15.50 38.86
N LEU A 349 12.29 15.32 38.51
CA LEU A 349 13.34 14.91 39.45
C LEU A 349 13.50 15.89 40.61
N SER A 350 13.22 17.18 40.39
CA SER A 350 13.35 18.22 41.43
C SER A 350 12.30 18.12 42.55
N LEU A 351 11.28 17.27 42.35
CA LEU A 351 10.19 17.04 43.28
C LEU A 351 10.16 15.62 43.85
N LEU A 352 11.04 14.72 43.40
CA LEU A 352 11.16 13.36 43.92
C LEU A 352 11.52 13.35 45.41
N GLY A 353 10.94 12.42 46.16
CA GLY A 353 11.21 12.23 47.59
C GLY A 353 10.55 13.23 48.55
N LYS A 354 9.90 14.29 48.06
CA LYS A 354 9.19 15.25 48.90
C LYS A 354 7.83 14.69 49.34
N LYS A 355 7.74 14.22 50.59
CA LYS A 355 6.50 13.67 51.20
C LYS A 355 5.41 14.72 51.50
N ASN A 356 5.72 16.01 51.36
CA ASN A 356 4.83 17.13 51.69
C ASN A 356 3.83 17.49 50.56
N ASP A 357 2.87 18.38 50.85
CA ASP A 357 1.86 18.88 49.92
C ASP A 357 2.46 19.31 48.56
N ILE A 358 2.02 18.66 47.48
CA ILE A 358 2.54 18.85 46.12
C ILE A 358 2.46 20.32 45.67
N HIS A 359 1.44 21.06 46.09
CA HIS A 359 1.34 22.49 45.76
C HIS A 359 2.52 23.27 46.37
N LYS A 360 2.78 23.08 47.67
CA LYS A 360 3.89 23.76 48.37
C LYS A 360 5.23 23.40 47.76
N ASN A 361 5.42 22.13 47.38
CA ASN A 361 6.67 21.68 46.77
C ASN A 361 6.92 22.36 45.42
N ILE A 362 5.91 22.41 44.55
CA ILE A 362 6.01 23.10 43.25
C ILE A 362 6.22 24.60 43.45
N GLU A 363 5.48 25.23 44.36
CA GLU A 363 5.60 26.66 44.63
C GLU A 363 6.98 27.06 45.15
N LYS A 364 7.58 26.23 46.02
CA LYS A 364 8.93 26.42 46.56
C LYS A 364 10.00 26.18 45.50
N THR A 365 9.88 25.11 44.72
CA THR A 365 10.87 24.76 43.68
C THR A 365 10.92 25.78 42.55
N TYR A 366 9.75 26.22 42.06
CA TYR A 366 9.65 27.11 40.89
C TYR A 366 9.29 28.55 41.29
N LYS A 367 9.86 29.04 42.39
CA LYS A 367 9.64 30.41 42.84
C LYS A 367 10.35 31.39 41.88
N LYS A 368 9.75 32.57 41.68
CA LYS A 368 10.36 33.68 40.93
C LYS A 368 11.76 33.93 41.49
N ILE A 369 12.78 33.80 40.66
CA ILE A 369 14.11 34.33 40.96
C ILE A 369 13.95 35.84 40.81
N LEU A 370 14.10 36.56 41.92
CA LEU A 370 13.93 38.01 41.96
C LEU A 370 15.05 38.70 41.19
#